data_AF-A0A437CSA4-F1
#
_entry.id   AF-A0A437CSA4-F1
#
_cell.length_a   1.000
_cell.length_b   1.000
_cell.length_c   1.000
_cell.angle_alpha   90.00
_cell.angle_beta   90.00
_cell.angle_gamma   90.00
#
_symmetry.space_group_name_H-M   'P 1'
#
loop_
_entity.id
_entity.type
_entity.pdbx_description
1 polymer ?
#
loop_
_entity_poly.entity_id
_entity_poly.type
_entity_poly.pdbx_seq_one_letter_code
_entity_poly.pdbx_strand_id
1 'polypeptide(L)'
;MSIFTPTNQIRLTNVAVVRMKKGGKRFEIACYKNKVMSWRTGAEKDLDEVLQTHSVFMNVSKGQTAKKDDLVKAFGTEDQTEICKQILAKGELQVSDKERQSQLETMFRDIATTVADKCVNPDTKRPYPVSLIERAMKDIHYSVKPNKSAKQQALEVIGQTISRPHEAAAGAAGQGGQASEGEAEAAPAGGGERGLRRGAGNG
;
A
#
# COMPACT_ATOMS: atom_id res chain seq x y z
N MET A 1 -28.32 35.62 3.08
CA MET A 1 -28.20 34.37 3.85
C MET A 1 -27.00 33.60 3.32
N SER A 2 -25.87 33.65 4.04
CA SER A 2 -24.65 32.95 3.63
C SER A 2 -24.57 31.63 4.38
N ILE A 3 -24.66 30.52 3.65
CA ILE A 3 -24.64 29.17 4.21
C ILE A 3 -23.16 28.80 4.41
N PHE A 4 -22.64 29.02 5.61
CA PHE A 4 -21.33 28.55 6.06
C PHE A 4 -21.49 27.18 6.73
N THR A 5 -21.97 26.19 5.98
CA THR A 5 -21.76 24.80 6.38
C THR A 5 -20.55 24.29 5.62
N PRO A 6 -19.60 23.59 6.26
CA PRO A 6 -18.57 22.90 5.52
C PRO A 6 -19.28 21.86 4.65
N THR A 7 -19.48 22.16 3.37
CA THR A 7 -20.05 21.23 2.39
C THR A 7 -18.97 20.21 2.06
N ASN A 8 -18.55 19.44 3.06
CA ASN A 8 -17.71 18.28 2.88
C ASN A 8 -18.62 17.14 2.42
N GLN A 9 -19.12 17.30 1.19
CA GLN A 9 -19.91 16.28 0.54
C GLN A 9 -18.91 15.22 0.04
N ILE A 10 -18.57 14.26 0.90
CA ILE A 10 -17.80 13.07 0.51
C ILE A 10 -18.72 12.24 -0.38
N ARG A 11 -18.72 12.53 -1.69
CA ARG A 11 -19.65 11.92 -2.65
C ARG A 11 -19.29 10.49 -3.03
N LEU A 12 -18.12 10.00 -2.63
CA LEU A 12 -17.57 8.74 -3.06
C LEU A 12 -17.08 7.95 -1.84
N THR A 13 -18.00 7.20 -1.21
CA THR A 13 -17.67 6.24 -0.15
C THR A 13 -17.21 4.92 -0.78
N ASN A 14 -16.07 4.39 -0.31
CA ASN A 14 -15.51 3.08 -0.71
C ASN A 14 -15.16 2.90 -2.19
N VAL A 15 -14.54 3.90 -2.82
CA VAL A 15 -14.10 3.84 -4.21
C VAL A 15 -12.64 3.39 -4.33
N ALA A 16 -12.34 2.55 -5.31
CA ALA A 16 -10.97 2.30 -5.74
C ALA A 16 -10.54 3.36 -6.74
N VAL A 17 -9.30 3.85 -6.59
CA VAL A 17 -8.72 4.81 -7.51
C VAL A 17 -7.68 4.10 -8.36
N VAL A 18 -7.83 4.14 -9.67
CA VAL A 18 -6.76 3.72 -10.59
C VAL A 18 -6.13 4.97 -11.16
N ARG A 19 -4.81 5.10 -10.99
CA ARG A 19 -4.03 6.28 -11.39
C ARG A 19 -3.15 5.97 -12.58
N MET A 20 -3.03 6.93 -13.49
CA MET A 20 -2.12 6.87 -14.63
C MET A 20 -1.45 8.24 -14.82
N LYS A 21 -0.12 8.24 -15.01
CA LYS A 21 0.62 9.46 -15.36
C LYS A 21 0.94 9.42 -16.85
N LYS A 22 0.45 10.40 -17.61
CA LYS A 22 0.67 10.51 -19.06
C LYS A 22 0.72 11.98 -19.48
N GLY A 23 1.62 12.33 -20.39
CA GLY A 23 1.76 13.72 -20.87
C GLY A 23 2.06 14.74 -19.78
N GLY A 24 2.81 14.34 -18.74
CA GLY A 24 3.13 15.20 -17.59
C GLY A 24 1.98 15.43 -16.60
N LYS A 25 0.77 14.93 -16.89
CA LYS A 25 -0.42 15.06 -16.05
C LYS A 25 -0.79 13.73 -15.39
N ARG A 26 -1.54 13.82 -14.30
CA ARG A 26 -2.07 12.67 -13.56
C ARG A 26 -3.55 12.56 -13.87
N PHE A 27 -3.97 11.35 -14.23
CA PHE A 27 -5.36 11.02 -14.50
C PHE A 27 -5.75 9.86 -13.58
N GLU A 28 -6.96 9.93 -13.06
CA GLU A 28 -7.51 9.03 -12.08
C GLU A 28 -8.94 8.67 -12.48
N ILE A 29 -9.34 7.44 -12.19
CA ILE A 29 -10.70 6.96 -12.42
C ILE A 29 -11.27 6.36 -11.14
N ALA A 30 -12.58 6.54 -10.98
CA ALA A 30 -13.37 6.01 -9.88
C ALA A 30 -13.96 4.66 -10.27
N CYS A 31 -13.55 3.60 -9.59
CA CYS A 31 -13.97 2.23 -9.89
C CYS A 31 -14.34 1.46 -8.63
N TYR A 32 -15.08 0.36 -8.80
CA TYR A 32 -15.42 -0.53 -7.70
C TYR A 32 -14.25 -1.44 -7.35
N LYS A 33 -13.88 -1.46 -6.06
CA LYS A 33 -12.71 -2.18 -5.52
C LYS A 33 -12.61 -3.64 -5.96
N ASN A 34 -13.72 -4.37 -5.90
CA ASN A 34 -13.74 -5.80 -6.22
C ASN A 34 -13.69 -6.09 -7.73
N LYS A 35 -14.05 -5.11 -8.57
CA LYS A 35 -14.23 -5.30 -10.00
C LYS A 35 -12.96 -5.01 -10.81
N VAL A 36 -12.05 -4.18 -10.30
CA VAL A 36 -10.79 -3.86 -10.99
C VAL A 36 -9.92 -5.11 -11.22
N MET A 37 -9.85 -6.00 -10.22
CA MET A 37 -9.10 -7.26 -10.38
C MET A 37 -9.76 -8.17 -11.40
N SER A 38 -11.10 -8.30 -11.39
CA SER A 38 -11.86 -9.06 -12.37
C SER A 38 -11.67 -8.56 -13.80
N TRP A 39 -11.56 -7.23 -13.98
CA TRP A 39 -11.24 -6.64 -15.28
C TRP A 39 -9.86 -7.05 -15.77
N ARG A 40 -8.85 -7.05 -14.89
CA ARG A 40 -7.48 -7.45 -15.23
C ARG A 40 -7.35 -8.95 -15.52
N THR A 41 -8.14 -9.79 -14.87
CA THR A 41 -8.21 -11.23 -15.17
C THR A 41 -9.06 -11.54 -16.40
N GLY A 42 -9.78 -10.54 -16.95
CA GLY A 42 -10.64 -10.68 -18.12
C GLY A 42 -11.98 -11.37 -17.83
N ALA A 43 -12.36 -11.50 -16.56
CA ALA A 43 -13.62 -12.10 -16.12
C ALA A 43 -14.81 -11.19 -16.42
N GLU A 44 -14.62 -9.87 -16.43
CA GLU A 44 -15.66 -8.88 -16.75
C GLU A 44 -15.22 -7.99 -17.91
N LYS A 45 -16.17 -7.68 -18.80
CA LYS A 45 -15.96 -6.87 -20.00
C LYS A 45 -16.84 -5.63 -20.06
N ASP A 46 -17.78 -5.49 -19.13
CA ASP A 46 -18.70 -4.37 -19.05
C ASP A 46 -18.12 -3.25 -18.18
N LEU A 47 -17.95 -2.08 -18.78
CA LEU A 47 -17.37 -0.93 -18.10
C LEU A 47 -18.30 -0.34 -17.03
N ASP A 48 -19.61 -0.38 -17.27
CA ASP A 48 -20.62 0.13 -16.35
C ASP A 48 -20.62 -0.62 -15.01
N GLU A 49 -20.20 -1.89 -14.99
CA GLU A 49 -20.07 -2.66 -13.74
C GLU A 49 -18.77 -2.37 -13.00
N VAL A 50 -17.71 -1.98 -13.71
CA VAL A 50 -16.38 -1.75 -13.13
C VAL A 50 -16.22 -0.30 -12.67
N LEU A 51 -16.73 0.65 -13.44
CA LEU A 51 -16.62 2.09 -13.19
C LEU A 51 -17.84 2.59 -12.42
N GLN A 52 -17.61 3.51 -11.48
CA GLN A 52 -18.73 4.23 -10.85
C GLN A 52 -19.22 5.40 -11.73
N THR A 53 -18.32 5.94 -12.55
CA THR A 53 -18.60 7.07 -13.41
C THR A 53 -17.67 6.99 -14.62
N HIS A 54 -18.21 7.25 -15.81
CA HIS A 54 -17.43 7.25 -17.06
C HIS A 54 -16.58 8.52 -17.24
N SER A 55 -16.38 9.29 -16.17
CA SER A 55 -15.62 10.53 -16.16
C SER A 55 -14.20 10.29 -15.66
N VAL A 56 -13.24 10.86 -16.38
CA VAL A 56 -11.83 10.87 -15.97
C VAL A 56 -11.57 12.07 -15.08
N PHE A 57 -10.96 11.83 -13.92
CA PHE A 57 -10.61 12.85 -12.95
C PHE A 57 -9.11 13.14 -12.98
N MET A 58 -8.71 14.36 -12.64
CA MET A 58 -7.33 14.69 -12.25
C MET A 58 -7.07 14.27 -10.79
N ASN A 59 -8.12 14.31 -9.97
CA ASN A 59 -8.08 13.87 -8.59
C ASN A 59 -9.49 13.40 -8.15
N VAL A 60 -9.65 12.11 -7.88
CA VAL A 60 -10.94 11.51 -7.49
C VAL A 60 -11.37 11.99 -6.10
N SER A 61 -10.44 12.10 -5.14
CA SER A 61 -10.73 12.55 -3.77
C SER A 61 -11.24 13.99 -3.72
N LYS A 62 -10.76 14.85 -4.62
CA LYS A 62 -11.20 16.25 -4.75
C LYS A 62 -12.35 16.43 -5.75
N GLY A 63 -12.78 15.37 -6.45
CA GLY A 63 -13.79 15.45 -7.50
C GLY A 63 -13.39 16.34 -8.68
N GLN A 64 -12.10 16.51 -8.94
CA GLN A 64 -11.61 17.40 -10.00
C GLN A 64 -11.58 16.67 -11.33
N THR A 65 -12.50 16.98 -12.24
CA THR A 65 -12.56 16.36 -13.58
C THR A 65 -11.44 16.86 -14.50
N ALA A 66 -10.94 15.99 -15.39
CA ALA A 66 -9.98 16.37 -16.41
C ALA A 66 -10.61 17.22 -17.53
N LYS A 67 -9.89 18.24 -18.00
CA LYS A 67 -10.32 19.05 -19.14
C LYS A 67 -10.17 18.27 -20.45
N LYS A 68 -11.06 18.50 -21.41
CA LYS A 68 -11.01 17.86 -22.73
C LYS A 68 -9.67 18.09 -23.46
N ASP A 69 -9.14 19.32 -23.40
CA ASP A 69 -7.81 19.64 -23.96
C ASP A 69 -6.68 18.76 -23.41
N ASP A 70 -6.76 18.40 -22.14
CA ASP A 70 -5.74 17.61 -21.47
C ASP A 70 -5.86 16.13 -21.81
N LEU A 71 -7.09 15.66 -21.98
CA LEU A 71 -7.38 14.31 -22.45
C LEU A 71 -6.87 14.12 -23.89
N VAL A 72 -7.16 15.06 -24.79
CA VAL A 72 -6.67 14.99 -26.17
C VAL A 72 -5.15 15.06 -26.24
N LYS A 73 -4.50 15.94 -25.45
CA LYS A 73 -3.02 16.02 -25.41
C LYS A 73 -2.35 14.76 -24.85
N ALA A 74 -2.96 14.10 -23.87
CA ALA A 74 -2.36 12.93 -23.22
C ALA A 74 -2.73 11.61 -23.92
N PHE A 75 -3.96 11.47 -24.38
CA PHE A 75 -4.52 10.22 -24.92
C PHE A 75 -4.77 10.26 -26.42
N GLY A 76 -4.79 11.43 -27.05
CA GLY A 76 -5.10 11.59 -28.48
C GLY A 76 -6.57 11.41 -28.82
N THR A 77 -7.43 11.24 -27.81
CA THR A 77 -8.88 11.06 -27.94
C THR A 77 -9.60 11.95 -26.92
N GLU A 78 -10.82 12.36 -27.23
CA GLU A 78 -11.71 13.05 -26.28
C GLU A 78 -12.72 12.09 -25.63
N ASP A 79 -12.77 10.83 -26.08
CA ASP A 79 -13.70 9.82 -25.57
C ASP A 79 -13.24 9.34 -24.19
N GLN A 80 -14.00 9.72 -23.16
CA GLN A 80 -13.70 9.38 -21.78
C GLN A 80 -13.80 7.86 -21.52
N THR A 81 -14.67 7.15 -22.24
CA THR A 81 -14.88 5.71 -22.13
C THR A 81 -13.63 4.96 -22.59
N GLU A 82 -13.08 5.34 -23.75
CA GLU A 82 -11.83 4.75 -24.25
C GLU A 82 -10.65 5.04 -23.32
N ILE A 83 -10.58 6.26 -22.79
CA ILE A 83 -9.52 6.64 -21.85
C ILE A 83 -9.64 5.81 -20.56
N CYS A 84 -10.85 5.60 -20.05
CA CYS A 84 -11.07 4.74 -18.88
C CYS A 84 -10.57 3.31 -19.14
N LYS A 85 -10.81 2.73 -20.32
CA LYS A 85 -10.25 1.41 -20.70
C LYS A 85 -8.73 1.41 -20.67
N GLN A 86 -8.10 2.44 -21.22
CA GLN A 86 -6.64 2.57 -21.22
C GLN A 86 -6.08 2.71 -19.81
N ILE A 87 -6.73 3.50 -18.96
CA ILE A 87 -6.32 3.70 -17.56
C ILE A 87 -6.53 2.42 -16.74
N LEU A 88 -7.62 1.66 -16.95
CA LEU A 88 -7.81 0.36 -16.28
C LEU A 88 -6.72 -0.66 -16.67
N ALA A 89 -6.33 -0.68 -17.95
CA ALA A 89 -5.35 -1.63 -18.46
C ALA A 89 -3.90 -1.28 -18.10
N LYS A 90 -3.50 0.00 -18.20
CA LYS A 90 -2.11 0.45 -18.02
C LYS A 90 -1.87 1.20 -16.70
N GLY A 91 -2.93 1.63 -16.03
CA GLY A 91 -2.86 2.37 -14.79
C GLY A 91 -2.54 1.48 -13.59
N GLU A 92 -2.13 2.12 -12.52
CA GLU A 92 -1.82 1.50 -11.24
C GLU A 92 -3.03 1.62 -10.31
N LEU A 93 -3.48 0.49 -9.74
CA LEU A 93 -4.54 0.49 -8.75
C LEU A 93 -3.97 0.97 -7.42
N GLN A 94 -4.53 2.05 -6.89
CA GLN A 94 -4.22 2.53 -5.55
C GLN A 94 -4.96 1.65 -4.54
N VAL A 95 -4.24 0.71 -3.94
CA VAL A 95 -4.72 -0.06 -2.80
C VAL A 95 -4.55 0.75 -1.52
N SER A 96 -5.56 0.70 -0.65
CA SER A 96 -5.44 1.26 0.71
C SER A 96 -4.43 0.46 1.53
N ASP A 97 -3.78 1.08 2.52
CA ASP A 97 -2.79 0.38 3.37
C ASP A 97 -3.39 -0.84 4.07
N LYS A 98 -4.65 -0.75 4.50
CA LYS A 98 -5.37 -1.88 5.10
C LYS A 98 -5.60 -3.04 4.11
N GLU A 99 -5.89 -2.71 2.85
CA GLU A 99 -6.09 -3.71 1.79
C GLU A 99 -4.75 -4.34 1.39
N ARG A 100 -3.69 -3.53 1.28
CA ARG A 100 -2.33 -4.03 1.05
C ARG A 100 -1.93 -5.00 2.15
N GLN A 101 -2.18 -4.67 3.42
CA GLN A 101 -1.88 -5.55 4.55
C GLN A 101 -2.65 -6.87 4.46
N SER A 102 -3.95 -6.82 4.17
CA SER A 102 -4.78 -8.02 4.00
C SER A 102 -4.32 -8.91 2.83
N GLN A 103 -3.94 -8.30 1.70
CA GLN A 103 -3.38 -9.03 0.56
C GLN A 103 -2.05 -9.69 0.90
N LEU A 104 -1.16 -8.99 1.62
CA LEU A 104 0.11 -9.55 2.08
C LEU A 104 -0.10 -10.70 3.07
N GLU A 105 -1.05 -10.57 3.99
CA GLU A 105 -1.38 -11.62 4.97
C GLU A 105 -1.98 -12.85 4.29
N THR A 106 -2.87 -12.66 3.32
CA THR A 106 -3.44 -13.75 2.51
C THR A 106 -2.34 -14.48 1.73
N MET A 107 -1.48 -13.73 1.01
CA MET A 107 -0.36 -14.32 0.28
C MET A 107 0.64 -15.02 1.22
N PHE A 108 0.89 -14.46 2.39
CA PHE A 108 1.75 -15.08 3.41
C PHE A 108 1.22 -16.45 3.82
N ARG A 109 -0.09 -16.55 4.09
CA ARG A 109 -0.75 -17.81 4.45
C ARG A 109 -0.77 -18.81 3.30
N ASP A 110 -0.99 -18.35 2.07
CA ASP A 110 -0.94 -19.20 0.87
C ASP A 110 0.45 -19.78 0.63
N ILE A 111 1.50 -18.97 0.83
CA ILE A 111 2.89 -19.42 0.75
C ILE A 111 3.16 -20.46 1.84
N ALA A 112 2.78 -20.18 3.10
CA ALA A 112 2.98 -21.11 4.21
C ALA A 112 2.29 -22.47 3.96
N THR A 113 1.07 -22.44 3.42
CA THR A 113 0.32 -23.66 3.05
C THR A 113 1.03 -24.42 1.92
N THR A 114 1.47 -23.72 0.88
CA THR A 114 2.21 -24.33 -0.24
C THR A 114 3.54 -24.94 0.21
N VAL A 115 4.22 -24.31 1.19
CA VAL A 115 5.46 -24.83 1.78
C VAL A 115 5.15 -26.06 2.63
N ALA A 116 4.05 -26.08 3.38
CA ALA A 116 3.65 -27.22 4.21
C ALA A 116 3.39 -28.47 3.37
N ASP A 117 2.75 -28.30 2.21
CA ASP A 117 2.48 -29.40 1.28
C ASP A 117 3.76 -29.97 0.63
N LYS A 118 4.82 -29.14 0.53
CA LYS A 118 6.08 -29.52 -0.15
C LYS A 118 7.19 -29.95 0.81
N CYS A 119 7.12 -29.57 2.07
CA CYS A 119 8.14 -29.87 3.08
C CYS A 119 7.71 -31.05 3.96
N VAL A 120 8.46 -32.13 3.86
CA VAL A 120 8.34 -33.29 4.77
C VAL A 120 9.53 -33.34 5.69
N ASN A 121 9.29 -33.70 6.95
CA ASN A 121 10.35 -33.89 7.93
C ASN A 121 11.16 -35.15 7.56
N PRO A 122 12.50 -35.07 7.43
CA PRO A 122 13.33 -36.20 7.03
C PRO A 122 13.33 -37.35 8.06
N ASP A 123 13.19 -37.04 9.36
CA ASP A 123 13.25 -38.01 10.45
C ASP A 123 11.93 -38.75 10.64
N THR A 124 10.81 -38.01 10.57
CA THR A 124 9.47 -38.57 10.85
C THR A 124 8.69 -38.89 9.58
N LYS A 125 9.16 -38.45 8.40
CA LYS A 125 8.48 -38.52 7.09
C LYS A 125 7.08 -37.91 7.09
N ARG A 126 6.77 -37.06 8.08
CA ARG A 126 5.48 -36.36 8.22
C ARG A 126 5.57 -34.94 7.68
N PRO A 127 4.50 -34.40 7.08
CA PRO A 127 4.44 -33.01 6.66
C PRO A 127 4.50 -32.06 7.87
N TYR A 128 5.12 -30.90 7.69
CA TYR A 128 5.16 -29.87 8.74
C TYR A 128 3.80 -29.15 8.85
N PRO A 129 3.33 -28.84 10.06
CA PRO A 129 2.12 -28.04 10.22
C PRO A 129 2.36 -26.61 9.77
N VAL A 130 1.34 -25.99 9.13
CA VAL A 130 1.40 -24.62 8.59
C VAL A 130 1.88 -23.62 9.65
N SER A 131 1.42 -23.75 10.91
CA SER A 131 1.81 -22.87 12.02
C SER A 131 3.31 -22.85 12.31
N LEU A 132 4.02 -23.97 12.09
CA LEU A 132 5.47 -24.03 12.28
C LEU A 132 6.21 -23.28 11.17
N ILE A 133 5.68 -23.34 9.95
CA ILE A 133 6.22 -22.60 8.80
C ILE A 133 5.92 -21.11 8.94
N GLU A 134 4.72 -20.72 9.40
CA GLU A 134 4.40 -19.32 9.69
C GLU A 134 5.37 -18.72 10.70
N ARG A 135 5.72 -19.48 11.75
CA ARG A 135 6.72 -19.06 12.73
C ARG A 135 8.11 -18.94 12.09
N ALA A 136 8.54 -19.95 11.34
CA ALA A 136 9.84 -19.92 10.67
C ALA A 136 9.95 -18.75 9.67
N MET A 137 8.88 -18.45 8.94
CA MET A 137 8.78 -17.30 8.02
C MET A 137 8.84 -15.95 8.75
N LYS A 138 8.26 -15.86 9.96
CA LYS A 138 8.36 -14.68 10.83
C LYS A 138 9.76 -14.51 11.40
N ASP A 139 10.40 -15.59 11.81
CA ASP A 139 11.76 -15.57 12.39
C ASP A 139 12.82 -15.12 11.37
N ILE A 140 12.64 -15.46 10.09
CA ILE A 140 13.51 -14.97 9.00
C ILE A 140 13.11 -13.57 8.47
N HIS A 141 12.05 -12.97 9.00
CA HIS A 141 11.47 -11.71 8.51
C HIS A 141 11.29 -11.67 6.99
N TYR A 142 10.71 -12.73 6.41
CA TYR A 142 10.56 -12.82 4.95
C TYR A 142 9.61 -11.74 4.43
N SER A 143 10.11 -10.93 3.48
CA SER A 143 9.31 -9.91 2.81
C SER A 143 8.61 -10.51 1.58
N VAL A 144 7.30 -10.75 1.72
CA VAL A 144 6.44 -11.28 0.65
C VAL A 144 6.36 -10.28 -0.51
N LYS A 145 6.59 -10.76 -1.74
CA LYS A 145 6.59 -9.92 -2.95
C LYS A 145 5.32 -10.17 -3.77
N PRO A 146 4.37 -9.23 -3.86
CA PRO A 146 3.11 -9.45 -4.58
C PRO A 146 3.29 -9.68 -6.10
N ASN A 147 4.43 -9.26 -6.66
CA ASN A 147 4.74 -9.42 -8.08
C ASN A 147 5.27 -10.82 -8.46
N LYS A 148 5.55 -11.70 -7.48
CA LYS A 148 6.04 -13.06 -7.72
C LYS A 148 4.97 -14.09 -7.37
N SER A 149 4.96 -15.21 -8.08
CA SER A 149 4.03 -16.31 -7.76
C SER A 149 4.31 -16.92 -6.38
N ALA A 150 3.24 -17.37 -5.69
CA ALA A 150 3.36 -18.03 -4.40
C ALA A 150 4.26 -19.28 -4.46
N LYS A 151 4.24 -20.03 -5.56
CA LYS A 151 5.09 -21.22 -5.76
C LYS A 151 6.58 -20.87 -5.84
N GLN A 152 6.93 -19.78 -6.49
CA GLN A 152 8.33 -19.35 -6.60
C GLN A 152 8.84 -18.82 -5.26
N GLN A 153 8.01 -18.05 -4.56
CA GLN A 153 8.33 -17.56 -3.21
C GLN A 153 8.44 -18.71 -2.22
N ALA A 154 7.59 -19.74 -2.31
CA ALA A 154 7.68 -20.93 -1.47
C ALA A 154 9.04 -21.62 -1.60
N LEU A 155 9.59 -21.77 -2.81
CA LEU A 155 10.93 -22.34 -3.01
C LEU A 155 12.04 -21.49 -2.39
N GLU A 156 11.94 -20.16 -2.51
CA GLU A 156 12.89 -19.23 -1.86
C GLU A 156 12.82 -19.35 -0.32
N VAL A 157 11.61 -19.43 0.24
CA VAL A 157 11.38 -19.60 1.68
C VAL A 157 11.93 -20.93 2.18
N ILE A 158 11.71 -22.02 1.44
CA ILE A 158 12.24 -23.36 1.75
C ILE A 158 13.76 -23.35 1.78
N GLY A 159 14.40 -22.75 0.77
CA GLY A 159 15.85 -22.59 0.75
C GLY A 159 16.36 -21.82 1.97
N GLN A 160 15.73 -20.69 2.31
CA GLN A 160 16.16 -19.85 3.43
C GLN A 160 15.93 -20.48 4.81
N THR A 161 14.84 -21.22 4.99
CA THR A 161 14.54 -21.90 6.27
C THR A 161 15.40 -23.14 6.49
N ILE A 162 15.74 -23.90 5.45
CA ILE A 162 16.61 -25.09 5.56
C ILE A 162 18.08 -24.70 5.68
N SER A 163 18.51 -23.59 5.06
CA SER A 163 19.92 -23.12 5.11
C SER A 163 20.34 -22.59 6.48
N ARG A 164 19.40 -22.25 7.37
CA ARG A 164 19.66 -21.89 8.78
C ARG A 164 19.05 -22.96 9.68
N PRO A 165 19.64 -24.17 9.79
CA PRO A 165 19.28 -25.05 10.87
C PRO A 165 19.77 -24.41 12.18
N HIS A 166 18.82 -23.97 12.99
CA HIS A 166 18.92 -23.89 14.45
C HIS A 166 20.28 -23.41 15.02
N GLU A 167 20.45 -22.09 15.13
CA GLU A 167 21.23 -21.54 16.24
C GLU A 167 20.44 -20.45 16.97
N ALA A 168 20.14 -20.79 18.23
CA ALA A 168 19.92 -19.93 19.38
C ALA A 168 18.79 -18.88 19.34
N ALA A 169 17.77 -19.18 20.15
CA ALA A 169 17.13 -18.17 20.98
C ALA A 169 18.20 -17.43 21.83
N ALA A 170 18.46 -16.17 21.52
CA ALA A 170 19.03 -15.20 22.46
C ALA A 170 18.64 -13.80 21.99
N GLY A 171 18.15 -12.99 22.92
CA GLY A 171 17.26 -11.87 22.64
C GLY A 171 17.85 -10.69 21.90
N ALA A 172 16.96 -9.97 21.24
CA ALA A 172 17.07 -8.54 21.04
C ALA A 172 15.66 -7.96 21.01
N ALA A 173 15.18 -7.54 22.18
CA ALA A 173 14.25 -6.42 22.25
C ALA A 173 14.98 -5.21 21.68
N GLY A 174 14.87 -4.99 20.38
CA GLY A 174 15.36 -3.83 19.66
C GLY A 174 14.17 -3.09 19.08
N GLN A 175 13.55 -2.22 19.89
CA GLN A 175 12.66 -1.20 19.36
C GLN A 175 13.50 -0.20 18.55
N GLY A 176 13.49 -0.36 17.24
CA GLY A 176 13.75 0.68 16.26
C GLY A 176 12.85 0.34 15.08
N GLY A 177 12.04 1.20 14.51
CA GLY A 177 11.93 2.65 14.58
C GLY A 177 11.12 2.98 13.33
N GLN A 178 9.92 3.50 13.50
CA GLN A 178 9.14 4.08 12.41
C GLN A 178 8.75 5.48 12.86
N ALA A 179 9.35 6.49 12.23
CA ALA A 179 8.62 7.66 11.78
C ALA A 179 9.51 8.49 10.85
N SER A 180 9.03 8.57 9.62
CA SER A 180 9.40 9.49 8.55
C SER A 180 9.18 10.96 8.93
N GLU A 181 10.13 11.80 8.51
CA GLU A 181 10.00 13.11 7.85
C GLU A 181 9.05 14.19 8.41
N GLY A 182 9.67 15.22 8.99
CA GLY A 182 9.56 16.66 8.66
C GLY A 182 8.21 17.33 8.42
N GLU A 183 7.90 18.34 9.23
CA GLU A 183 7.57 19.69 8.73
C GLU A 183 7.86 20.75 9.82
N ALA A 184 8.20 21.96 9.36
CA ALA A 184 8.84 23.03 10.11
C ALA A 184 7.87 23.92 10.88
N GLU A 185 8.32 24.47 12.01
CA GLU A 185 7.85 25.79 12.48
C GLU A 185 9.02 26.56 13.09
N ALA A 186 9.28 27.75 12.55
CA ALA A 186 10.33 28.67 12.95
C ALA A 186 9.76 29.73 13.90
N ALA A 187 10.39 29.94 15.06
CA ALA A 187 10.31 31.19 15.82
C ALA A 187 11.49 31.32 16.82
N PRO A 188 11.95 32.54 17.15
CA PRO A 188 13.33 32.79 17.59
C PRO A 188 13.54 32.73 19.11
N ALA A 189 14.71 32.25 19.53
CA ALA A 189 15.20 32.36 20.89
C ALA A 189 15.90 33.71 21.11
N GLY A 190 15.27 34.59 21.90
CA GLY A 190 15.92 35.73 22.53
C GLY A 190 16.82 35.28 23.68
N GLY A 191 18.01 35.84 23.76
CA GLY A 191 18.97 35.63 24.84
C GLY A 191 18.53 36.24 26.17
N GLY A 192 19.05 35.67 27.25
CA GLY A 192 18.85 36.16 28.62
C GLY A 192 19.74 35.40 29.58
N GLU A 193 20.96 35.93 29.77
CA GLU A 193 22.02 35.37 30.60
C GLU A 193 21.61 35.23 32.08
N ARG A 194 22.05 34.12 32.68
CA ARG A 194 22.03 33.87 34.12
C ARG A 194 23.10 34.70 34.81
N GLY A 195 22.68 35.66 35.63
CA GLY A 195 23.54 36.37 36.57
C GLY A 195 22.95 36.38 37.98
N LEU A 196 23.03 35.28 38.73
CA LEU A 196 22.86 35.32 40.18
C LEU A 196 24.23 35.43 40.85
N ARG A 197 24.62 36.67 41.15
CA ARG A 197 25.67 37.00 42.12
C ARG A 197 25.11 36.76 43.54
N ARG A 198 25.76 35.87 44.29
CA ARG A 198 25.68 35.86 45.76
C ARG A 198 26.54 37.00 46.29
N GLY A 199 25.92 37.97 46.95
CA GLY A 199 26.57 38.99 47.77
C GLY A 199 26.22 38.77 49.24
N ALA A 200 27.25 38.71 50.08
CA ALA A 200 27.18 38.68 51.52
C ALA A 200 26.71 40.03 52.10
N GLY A 201 26.05 39.99 53.26
CA GLY A 201 25.68 41.17 54.05
C GLY A 201 25.32 40.76 55.47
N ASN A 202 26.32 40.84 56.34
CA ASN A 202 26.27 40.63 57.78
C ASN A 202 25.62 41.86 58.44
N GLY A 203 24.72 41.64 59.40
CA GLY A 203 24.07 42.65 60.22
C GLY A 203 23.48 42.00 61.45
#